data_AF-A0ABD5NEF9-F1
#
_entry.id   AF-A0ABD5NEF9-F1
#
_cell.length_a   1.000
_cell.length_b   1.000
_cell.length_c   1.000
_cell.angle_alpha   90.00
_cell.angle_beta   90.00
_cell.angle_gamma   90.00
#
_symmetry.space_group_name_H-M   'P 1'
#
loop_
_entity.id
_entity.type
_entity.pdbx_description
1 polymer ?
#
loop_
_entity_poly.entity_id
_entity_poly.type
_entity_poly.pdbx_seq_one_letter_code
_entity_poly.pdbx_strand_id
1 'polypeptide(L)'
;MLSDPVAVRNALTGCKYITPIEGDDFDFDAYEPEEGLETLPEADPEVVAARTFEEGQTYAALLQIGVGSVKPKFESRITIEERDEQEHRMVASGRGNASDSTFEMESWMDIDETDEGSRIEWGAEADVAGRIAQLGGRVINPVAERIVNNFFGNIEDQMTEVEASDEGGVTDRLRRMLGS
;
A
#
# COMPACT_ATOMS: atom_id res chain seq x y z
N MET A 1 -9.08 1.36 -3.28
CA MET A 1 -8.14 1.60 -2.16
C MET A 1 -6.99 0.61 -2.21
N LEU A 2 -7.19 -0.67 -1.87
CA LEU A 2 -6.10 -1.66 -1.78
C LEU A 2 -5.47 -2.05 -3.12
N SER A 3 -6.16 -1.81 -4.24
CA SER A 3 -5.64 -2.00 -5.60
C SER A 3 -4.92 -0.78 -6.18
N ASP A 4 -4.95 0.38 -5.50
CA ASP A 4 -4.32 1.61 -5.96
C ASP A 4 -2.92 1.78 -5.31
N PRO A 5 -1.82 1.80 -6.08
CA PRO A 5 -0.48 1.98 -5.54
C PRO A 5 -0.31 3.29 -4.75
N VAL A 6 -1.08 4.34 -5.08
CA VAL A 6 -1.03 5.63 -4.38
C VAL A 6 -1.65 5.51 -2.99
N ALA A 7 -2.80 4.85 -2.88
CA ALA A 7 -3.47 4.61 -1.59
C ALA A 7 -2.67 3.64 -0.70
N VAL A 8 -2.12 2.57 -1.29
CA VAL A 8 -1.24 1.63 -0.57
C VAL A 8 0.04 2.34 -0.07
N ARG A 9 0.64 3.20 -0.88
CA ARG A 9 1.75 4.08 -0.44
C ARG A 9 1.33 4.95 0.74
N ASN A 10 0.17 5.61 0.66
CA ASN A 10 -0.31 6.49 1.74
C ASN A 10 -0.51 5.72 3.06
N ALA A 11 -0.99 4.48 2.97
CA ALA A 11 -1.18 3.62 4.13
C ALA A 11 0.14 3.08 4.71
N LEU A 12 1.16 2.87 3.88
CA LEU A 12 2.47 2.38 4.31
C LEU A 12 3.36 3.52 4.84
N THR A 13 3.37 3.71 6.16
CA THR A 13 4.21 4.73 6.80
C THR A 13 5.69 4.58 6.43
N GLY A 14 6.27 5.65 5.88
CA GLY A 14 7.67 5.68 5.45
C GLY A 14 7.90 5.21 4.01
N CYS A 15 6.84 4.84 3.28
CA CYS A 15 6.90 4.62 1.83
C CYS A 15 6.86 5.95 1.09
N LYS A 16 7.91 6.25 0.32
CA LYS A 16 7.98 7.50 -0.47
C LYS A 16 7.15 7.42 -1.74
N TYR A 17 7.18 6.27 -2.41
CA TYR A 17 6.45 6.03 -3.65
C TYR A 17 6.30 4.52 -3.89
N ILE A 18 5.30 4.18 -4.71
CA ILE A 18 5.16 2.91 -5.39
C ILE A 18 4.87 3.26 -6.85
N THR A 19 5.75 2.88 -7.77
CA THR A 19 5.63 3.24 -9.20
C THR A 19 5.92 2.03 -10.07
N PRO A 20 5.17 1.81 -11.17
CA PRO A 20 5.52 0.74 -12.11
C PRO A 20 6.89 1.03 -12.73
N ILE A 21 7.65 -0.04 -13.00
CA ILE A 21 8.96 0.03 -13.64
C ILE A 21 9.07 -1.00 -14.75
N GLU A 22 9.88 -0.69 -15.76
CA GLU A 22 10.24 -1.65 -16.81
C GLU A 22 11.70 -2.09 -16.65
N GLY A 23 11.93 -3.40 -16.61
CA GLY A 23 13.26 -3.97 -16.45
C GLY A 23 13.88 -3.70 -15.07
N ASP A 24 15.20 -3.87 -14.98
CA ASP A 24 15.93 -3.77 -13.71
C ASP A 24 16.62 -2.41 -13.48
N ASP A 25 16.75 -1.57 -14.51
CA ASP A 25 17.56 -0.34 -14.52
C ASP A 25 16.84 0.90 -13.94
N PHE A 26 16.13 0.73 -12.83
CA PHE A 26 15.47 1.84 -12.13
C PHE A 26 16.44 2.59 -11.19
N ASP A 27 16.58 3.90 -11.38
CA ASP A 27 17.39 4.78 -10.54
C ASP A 27 16.57 5.36 -9.38
N PHE A 28 16.72 4.75 -8.20
CA PHE A 28 15.99 5.14 -6.98
C PHE A 28 16.38 6.51 -6.42
N ASP A 29 17.58 7.01 -6.75
CA ASP A 29 18.10 8.27 -6.25
C ASP A 29 17.71 9.44 -7.16
N ALA A 30 17.57 9.21 -8.46
CA ALA A 30 17.12 10.21 -9.43
C ALA A 30 15.59 10.32 -9.56
N TYR A 31 14.83 9.31 -9.11
CA TYR A 31 13.37 9.32 -9.26
C TYR A 31 12.66 10.32 -8.34
N GLU A 32 11.87 11.18 -8.97
CA GLU A 32 11.00 12.16 -8.31
C GLU A 32 9.53 11.76 -8.54
N PRO A 33 8.81 11.26 -7.52
CA PRO A 33 7.42 10.85 -7.69
C PRO A 33 6.50 12.06 -7.86
N GLU A 34 5.40 11.84 -8.57
CA GLU A 34 4.30 12.80 -8.59
C GLU A 34 3.73 12.99 -7.18
N GLU A 35 3.61 14.25 -6.76
CA GLU A 35 3.09 14.65 -5.46
C GLU A 35 1.63 15.10 -5.58
N GLY A 36 0.88 15.00 -4.47
CA GLY A 36 -0.50 15.50 -4.41
C GLY A 36 -1.51 14.69 -5.23
N LEU A 37 -1.16 13.46 -5.62
CA LEU A 37 -2.12 12.55 -6.26
C LEU A 37 -3.24 12.19 -5.27
N GLU A 38 -4.46 12.56 -5.63
CA GLU A 38 -5.67 12.22 -4.90
C GLU A 38 -5.97 10.72 -5.06
N THR A 39 -6.56 10.13 -4.03
CA THR A 39 -7.12 8.78 -4.01
C THR A 39 -8.63 8.87 -4.00
N LEU A 40 -9.33 7.74 -4.10
CA LEU A 40 -10.78 7.76 -3.85
C LEU A 40 -11.08 8.24 -2.42
N PRO A 41 -12.24 8.86 -2.16
CA PRO A 41 -13.30 9.23 -3.10
C PRO A 41 -13.03 10.54 -3.85
N GLU A 42 -11.99 11.30 -3.49
CA GLU A 42 -11.73 12.64 -4.04
C GLU A 42 -11.32 12.60 -5.51
N ALA A 43 -10.51 11.60 -5.89
CA ALA A 43 -10.05 11.42 -7.25
C ALA A 43 -11.14 10.89 -8.19
N ASP A 44 -11.01 11.21 -9.48
CA ASP A 44 -11.80 10.59 -10.54
C ASP A 44 -11.57 9.05 -10.55
N PRO A 45 -12.63 8.22 -10.46
CA PRO A 45 -12.51 6.77 -10.49
C PRO A 45 -11.80 6.22 -11.73
N GLU A 46 -11.94 6.86 -12.89
CA GLU A 46 -11.25 6.42 -14.12
C GLU A 46 -9.73 6.63 -14.02
N VAL A 47 -9.30 7.72 -13.36
CA VAL A 47 -7.87 8.01 -13.11
C VAL A 47 -7.29 6.99 -12.13
N VAL A 48 -8.04 6.63 -11.09
CA VAL A 48 -7.62 5.61 -10.12
C VAL A 48 -7.57 4.23 -10.78
N ALA A 49 -8.59 3.87 -11.57
CA ALA A 49 -8.65 2.60 -12.30
C ALA A 49 -7.45 2.41 -13.24
N ALA A 50 -7.05 3.47 -13.95
CA ALA A 50 -5.96 3.45 -14.92
C ALA A 50 -4.56 3.21 -14.31
N ARG A 51 -4.41 3.32 -12.98
CA ARG A 51 -3.13 3.12 -12.30
C ARG A 51 -3.14 1.95 -11.30
N THR A 52 -4.19 1.14 -11.29
CA THR A 52 -4.27 0.03 -10.32
C THR A 52 -3.18 -1.01 -10.57
N PHE A 53 -2.84 -1.79 -9.55
CA PHE A 53 -1.80 -2.82 -9.61
C PHE A 53 -2.03 -3.89 -10.69
N GLU A 54 -1.22 -3.92 -11.74
CA GLU A 54 -1.33 -4.94 -12.80
C GLU A 54 -0.61 -6.26 -12.45
N GLU A 55 -1.23 -7.40 -12.77
CA GLU A 55 -0.59 -8.73 -12.66
C GLU A 55 0.63 -8.83 -13.60
N GLY A 56 1.71 -9.42 -13.10
CA GLY A 56 3.00 -9.54 -13.80
C GLY A 56 3.83 -8.26 -13.82
N GLN A 57 3.29 -7.13 -13.34
CA GLN A 57 4.01 -5.86 -13.30
C GLN A 57 4.88 -5.77 -12.04
N THR A 58 6.12 -5.30 -12.22
CA THR A 58 7.02 -4.93 -11.14
C THR A 58 6.93 -3.44 -10.82
N TYR A 59 6.95 -3.11 -9.54
CA TYR A 59 6.89 -1.77 -9.00
C TYR A 59 8.16 -1.48 -8.20
N ALA A 60 8.73 -0.30 -8.39
CA ALA A 60 9.72 0.23 -7.47
C ALA A 60 9.03 0.87 -6.27
N ALA A 61 9.51 0.56 -5.08
CA ALA A 61 9.09 1.19 -3.84
C ALA A 61 10.31 1.61 -3.02
N LEU A 62 10.20 2.77 -2.36
CA LEU A 62 11.26 3.28 -1.51
C LEU A 62 10.76 3.40 -0.07
N LEU A 63 11.22 2.49 0.78
CA LEU A 63 10.71 2.30 2.14
C LEU A 63 11.74 2.76 3.18
N GLN A 64 11.36 3.67 4.08
CA GLN A 64 12.21 4.10 5.18
C GLN A 64 11.60 3.74 6.53
N ILE A 65 12.08 2.64 7.12
CA ILE A 65 11.48 2.03 8.32
C ILE A 65 12.47 2.05 9.47
N GLY A 66 12.04 2.50 10.65
CA GLY A 66 12.84 2.44 11.86
C GLY A 66 12.79 1.07 12.51
N VAL A 67 13.94 0.41 12.68
CA VAL A 67 14.10 -0.89 13.35
C VAL A 67 15.13 -0.76 14.46
N GLY A 68 14.70 -0.76 15.73
CA GLY A 68 15.60 -0.52 16.86
C GLY A 68 16.32 0.83 16.74
N SER A 69 17.65 0.81 16.67
CA SER A 69 18.49 2.01 16.53
C SER A 69 18.83 2.39 15.10
N VAL A 70 18.37 1.64 14.10
CA VAL A 70 18.65 1.89 12.68
C VAL A 70 17.40 2.34 11.93
N LYS A 71 17.59 3.12 10.87
CA LYS A 71 16.52 3.58 9.97
C LYS A 71 16.93 3.36 8.51
N PRO A 72 17.03 2.10 8.04
CA PRO A 72 17.34 1.76 6.67
C PRO A 72 16.39 2.45 5.67
N LYS A 73 16.95 2.84 4.51
CA LYS A 73 16.22 3.18 3.29
C LYS A 73 16.33 1.97 2.37
N PHE A 74 15.24 1.23 2.22
CA PHE A 74 15.15 0.08 1.31
C PHE A 74 14.69 0.53 -0.07
N GLU A 75 15.49 0.17 -1.05
CA GLU A 75 15.16 0.23 -2.47
C GLU A 75 14.59 -1.12 -2.86
N SER A 76 13.28 -1.13 -3.08
CA SER A 76 12.49 -2.34 -3.21
C SER A 76 11.91 -2.50 -4.60
N ARG A 77 11.83 -3.75 -5.05
CA ARG A 77 11.10 -4.17 -6.23
C ARG A 77 10.02 -5.14 -5.77
N ILE A 78 8.76 -4.82 -6.06
CA ILE A 78 7.58 -5.60 -5.68
C ILE A 78 6.91 -6.04 -6.98
N THR A 79 6.67 -7.34 -7.16
CA THR A 79 5.95 -7.86 -8.32
C THR A 79 4.58 -8.33 -7.87
N ILE A 80 3.55 -7.96 -8.61
CA ILE A 80 2.21 -8.52 -8.43
C ILE A 80 2.17 -9.84 -9.20
N GLU A 81 2.18 -10.95 -8.49
CA GLU A 81 2.28 -12.29 -9.06
C GLU A 81 0.92 -12.81 -9.54
N GLU A 82 -0.15 -12.43 -8.83
CA GLU A 82 -1.52 -12.83 -9.11
C GLU A 82 -2.44 -11.66 -8.75
N ARG A 83 -3.39 -11.35 -9.63
CA ARG A 83 -4.52 -10.48 -9.30
C ARG A 83 -5.81 -11.04 -9.92
N ASP A 84 -6.69 -11.54 -9.06
CA ASP A 84 -8.04 -11.94 -9.44
C ASP A 84 -9.03 -10.87 -8.97
N GLU A 85 -9.62 -10.16 -9.94
CA GLU A 85 -10.61 -9.12 -9.63
C GLU A 85 -11.96 -9.69 -9.20
N GLN A 86 -12.31 -10.92 -9.61
CA GLN A 86 -13.59 -11.55 -9.30
C GLN A 86 -13.57 -12.16 -7.90
N GLU A 87 -12.47 -12.83 -7.55
CA GLU A 87 -12.25 -13.43 -6.23
C GLU A 87 -11.61 -12.44 -5.23
N HIS A 88 -11.38 -11.19 -5.66
CA HIS A 88 -10.76 -10.12 -4.88
C HIS A 88 -9.45 -10.54 -4.18
N ARG A 89 -8.63 -11.28 -4.92
CA ARG A 89 -7.38 -11.85 -4.45
C ARG A 89 -6.18 -11.16 -5.07
N MET A 90 -5.14 -10.97 -4.29
CA MET A 90 -3.86 -10.45 -4.76
C MET A 90 -2.70 -11.19 -4.09
N VAL A 91 -1.71 -11.59 -4.89
CA VAL A 91 -0.44 -12.16 -4.43
C VAL A 91 0.69 -11.28 -4.92
N ALA A 92 1.65 -11.00 -4.05
CA ALA A 92 2.81 -10.19 -4.39
C ALA A 92 4.10 -10.79 -3.80
N SER A 93 5.17 -10.74 -4.58
CA SER A 93 6.53 -11.00 -4.14
C SER A 93 7.30 -9.68 -4.05
N GLY A 94 8.34 -9.65 -3.23
CA GLY A 94 9.12 -8.43 -3.06
C GLY A 94 10.54 -8.70 -2.62
N ARG A 95 11.45 -7.85 -3.07
CA ARG A 95 12.84 -7.85 -2.60
C ARG A 95 13.29 -6.42 -2.37
N GLY A 96 14.08 -6.19 -1.34
CA GLY A 96 14.60 -4.87 -1.02
C GLY A 96 16.04 -4.89 -0.53
N ASN A 97 16.79 -3.85 -0.88
CA ASN A 97 18.18 -3.68 -0.47
C ASN A 97 18.35 -2.34 0.23
N ALA A 98 19.11 -2.33 1.32
CA ALA A 98 19.48 -1.13 2.06
C ALA A 98 20.91 -1.26 2.55
N SER A 99 21.88 -0.64 1.87
CA SER A 99 23.31 -0.66 2.23
C SER A 99 23.80 -2.10 2.55
N ASP A 100 23.85 -2.47 3.83
CA ASP A 100 24.34 -3.71 4.40
C ASP A 100 23.20 -4.60 4.96
N SER A 101 21.97 -4.48 4.44
CA SER A 101 20.81 -5.32 4.76
C SER A 101 19.93 -5.56 3.54
N THR A 102 19.23 -6.69 3.52
CA THR A 102 18.28 -7.06 2.46
C THR A 102 17.04 -7.70 3.06
N PHE A 103 15.95 -7.71 2.30
CA PHE A 103 14.81 -8.58 2.55
C PHE A 103 14.30 -9.21 1.26
N GLU A 104 13.68 -10.37 1.39
CA GLU A 104 12.81 -11.01 0.41
C GLU A 104 11.48 -11.30 1.09
N MET A 105 10.37 -11.13 0.39
CA MET A 105 9.03 -11.34 0.93
C MET A 105 8.07 -11.96 -0.08
N GLU A 106 7.11 -12.70 0.44
CA GLU A 106 5.91 -13.12 -0.26
C GLU A 106 4.70 -12.68 0.57
N SER A 107 3.62 -12.28 -0.08
CA SER A 107 2.39 -11.86 0.57
C SER A 107 1.17 -12.19 -0.27
N TRP A 108 0.04 -12.37 0.40
CA TRP A 108 -1.26 -12.57 -0.22
C TRP A 108 -2.34 -11.86 0.56
N MET A 109 -3.44 -11.55 -0.13
CA MET A 109 -4.64 -10.97 0.44
C MET A 109 -5.86 -11.48 -0.31
N ASP A 110 -6.91 -11.82 0.43
CA ASP A 110 -8.25 -12.14 -0.04
C ASP A 110 -9.23 -11.18 0.64
N ILE A 111 -10.21 -10.68 -0.11
CA ILE A 111 -11.21 -9.74 0.41
C ILE A 111 -12.61 -10.30 0.17
N ASP A 112 -13.34 -10.53 1.26
CA ASP A 112 -14.73 -10.98 1.22
C ASP A 112 -15.68 -9.83 1.55
N GLU A 113 -16.73 -9.66 0.75
CA GLU A 113 -17.86 -8.82 1.13
C GLU A 113 -18.69 -9.50 2.24
N THR A 114 -19.11 -8.72 3.23
CA THR A 114 -19.93 -9.15 4.36
C THR A 114 -21.08 -8.18 4.58
N ASP A 115 -22.08 -8.58 5.37
CA ASP A 115 -23.23 -7.72 5.69
C ASP A 115 -22.84 -6.41 6.41
N GLU A 116 -21.66 -6.36 7.04
CA GLU A 116 -21.17 -5.23 7.85
C GLU A 116 -20.02 -4.45 7.17
N GLY A 117 -19.63 -4.81 5.95
CA GLY A 117 -18.49 -4.21 5.23
C GLY A 117 -17.63 -5.27 4.54
N SER A 118 -16.31 -5.09 4.54
CA SER A 118 -15.37 -6.06 3.96
C SER A 118 -14.55 -6.76 5.03
N ARG A 119 -14.33 -8.06 4.87
CA ARG A 119 -13.36 -8.83 5.65
C ARG A 119 -12.11 -9.04 4.80
N ILE A 120 -10.95 -8.74 5.38
CA ILE A 120 -9.67 -8.95 4.71
C ILE A 120 -8.93 -10.09 5.41
N GLU A 121 -8.66 -11.16 4.67
CA GLU A 121 -7.70 -12.19 5.06
C GLU A 121 -6.38 -11.92 4.34
N TRP A 122 -5.27 -12.06 5.04
CA TRP A 122 -3.97 -11.77 4.47
C TRP A 122 -2.86 -12.56 5.16
N GLY A 123 -1.74 -12.69 4.48
CA GLY A 123 -0.52 -13.25 5.03
C GLY A 123 0.71 -12.64 4.38
N ALA A 124 1.80 -12.58 5.13
CA ALA A 124 3.11 -12.19 4.61
C ALA A 124 4.21 -12.99 5.31
N GLU A 125 5.16 -13.47 4.53
CA GLU A 125 6.40 -14.08 5.00
C GLU A 125 7.57 -13.25 4.48
N ALA A 126 8.57 -13.03 5.32
CA ALA A 126 9.73 -12.23 4.95
C ALA A 126 11.01 -12.79 5.54
N ASP A 127 12.00 -12.99 4.68
CA ASP A 127 13.37 -13.31 5.04
C ASP A 127 14.20 -12.03 5.06
N VAL A 128 14.97 -11.84 6.14
CA VAL A 128 15.80 -10.65 6.32
C VAL A 128 17.25 -11.06 6.55
N ALA A 129 18.17 -10.39 5.87
CA ALA A 129 19.60 -10.64 5.98
C ALA A 129 20.40 -9.37 6.30
N GLY A 130 21.68 -9.56 6.67
CA GLY A 130 22.62 -8.48 6.93
C GLY A 130 22.53 -7.87 8.33
N ARG A 131 22.80 -6.57 8.44
CA ARG A 131 22.87 -5.86 9.73
C ARG A 131 21.56 -5.87 10.50
N ILE A 132 20.42 -5.76 9.81
CA ILE A 132 19.10 -5.79 10.48
C ILE A 132 18.82 -7.16 11.07
N ALA A 133 19.16 -8.25 10.38
CA ALA A 133 18.96 -9.61 10.88
C ALA A 133 19.68 -9.85 12.23
N GLN A 134 20.81 -9.17 12.47
CA GLN A 134 21.57 -9.26 13.72
C GLN A 134 20.83 -8.69 14.94
N LEU A 135 19.79 -7.86 14.73
CA LEU A 135 18.93 -7.36 15.81
C LEU A 135 18.03 -8.48 16.38
N GLY A 136 17.76 -9.52 15.58
CA GLY A 136 16.96 -10.68 15.94
C GLY A 136 15.44 -10.41 16.00
N GLY A 137 14.67 -11.49 16.00
CA GLY A 137 13.19 -11.43 15.94
C GLY A 137 12.53 -10.68 17.11
N ARG A 138 13.19 -10.59 18.28
CA ARG A 138 12.67 -9.82 19.42
C ARG A 138 12.59 -8.31 19.15
N VAL A 139 13.37 -7.81 18.19
CA VAL A 139 13.35 -6.42 17.75
C VAL A 139 12.58 -6.27 16.44
N ILE A 140 12.71 -7.22 15.52
CA ILE A 140 12.10 -7.16 14.19
C ILE A 140 10.59 -7.40 14.24
N ASN A 141 10.13 -8.44 14.95
CA ASN A 141 8.72 -8.85 14.93
C ASN A 141 7.76 -7.74 15.39
N PRO A 142 8.01 -7.02 16.50
CA PRO A 142 7.12 -5.91 16.90
C PRO A 142 7.08 -4.77 15.88
N VAL A 143 8.15 -4.59 15.10
CA VAL A 143 8.17 -3.58 14.04
C VAL A 143 7.33 -4.02 12.85
N ALA A 144 7.43 -5.29 12.45
CA ALA A 144 6.58 -5.89 11.40
C ALA A 144 5.09 -5.81 11.78
N GLU A 145 4.73 -6.24 13.00
CA GLU A 145 3.37 -6.12 13.54
C GLU A 145 2.88 -4.66 13.51
N ARG A 146 3.73 -3.70 13.90
CA ARG A 146 3.36 -2.28 13.83
C ARG A 146 3.15 -1.79 12.41
N ILE A 147 3.96 -2.21 11.44
CA ILE A 147 3.80 -1.81 10.03
C ILE A 147 2.44 -2.28 9.52
N VAL A 148 2.10 -3.54 9.78
CA VAL A 148 0.81 -4.14 9.40
C VAL A 148 -0.36 -3.40 10.06
N ASN A 149 -0.31 -3.21 11.38
CA ASN A 149 -1.40 -2.53 12.11
C ASN A 149 -1.59 -1.10 11.62
N ASN A 150 -0.49 -0.38 11.37
CA ASN A 150 -0.56 0.97 10.82
C ASN A 150 -1.12 0.96 9.39
N PHE A 151 -0.73 -0.01 8.55
CA PHE A 151 -1.24 -0.12 7.19
C PHE A 151 -2.76 -0.26 7.18
N PHE A 152 -3.31 -1.25 7.89
CA PHE A 152 -4.76 -1.45 7.91
C PHE A 152 -5.50 -0.32 8.62
N GLY A 153 -4.97 0.22 9.72
CA GLY A 153 -5.56 1.40 10.36
C GLY A 153 -5.62 2.61 9.41
N ASN A 154 -4.56 2.87 8.66
CA ASN A 154 -4.55 3.97 7.68
C ASN A 154 -5.48 3.70 6.48
N ILE A 155 -5.72 2.44 6.11
CA ILE A 155 -6.72 2.08 5.08
C ILE A 155 -8.13 2.31 5.62
N GLU A 156 -8.41 1.87 6.85
CA GLU A 156 -9.69 2.11 7.53
C GLU A 156 -9.98 3.62 7.66
N ASP A 157 -8.98 4.43 8.04
CA ASP A 157 -9.10 5.89 8.12
C ASP A 157 -9.43 6.50 6.75
N GLN A 158 -8.72 6.09 5.69
CA GLN A 158 -9.02 6.50 4.30
C GLN A 158 -10.43 6.11 3.85
N MET A 159 -10.98 5.01 4.36
CA MET A 159 -12.35 4.56 4.07
C MET A 159 -13.40 5.26 4.93
N THR A 160 -13.07 5.66 6.17
CA THR A 160 -14.02 6.29 7.11
C THR A 160 -14.16 7.79 6.87
N GLU A 161 -13.11 8.48 6.41
CA GLU A 161 -13.20 9.88 5.96
C GLU A 161 -14.25 10.06 4.84
N VAL A 162 -14.55 8.98 4.10
CA VAL A 162 -15.61 8.92 3.08
C VAL A 162 -17.00 9.02 3.72
N GLU A 163 -17.30 8.21 4.73
CA GLU A 163 -18.64 8.13 5.33
C GLU A 163 -19.07 9.44 6.01
N ALA A 164 -18.12 10.14 6.65
CA ALA A 164 -18.40 11.42 7.29
C ALA A 164 -18.68 12.56 6.28
N SER A 165 -18.22 12.42 5.03
CA SER A 165 -18.44 13.40 3.97
C SER A 165 -19.78 13.20 3.23
N ASP A 166 -20.35 12.00 3.27
CA ASP A 166 -21.60 11.65 2.58
C ASP A 166 -22.89 12.07 3.32
N GLU A 167 -22.85 12.23 4.65
CA GLU A 167 -24.01 12.71 5.42
C GLU A 167 -24.41 14.18 5.10
N GLY A 168 -23.53 14.95 4.43
CA GLY A 168 -23.81 16.32 4.00
C GLY A 168 -24.35 16.45 2.56
N GLY A 169 -24.23 15.42 1.73
CA GLY A 169 -24.41 15.55 0.28
C GLY A 169 -25.84 15.37 -0.24
N VAL A 170 -26.57 14.38 0.29
CA VAL A 170 -27.86 13.96 -0.29
C VAL A 170 -28.98 14.96 0.06
N THR A 171 -29.02 15.42 1.30
CA THR A 171 -30.03 16.36 1.81
C THR A 171 -29.90 17.74 1.17
N ASP A 172 -28.68 18.19 0.88
CA ASP A 172 -28.42 19.49 0.25
C ASP A 172 -28.70 19.49 -1.27
N ARG A 173 -28.46 18.35 -1.95
CA ARG A 173 -28.83 18.17 -3.36
C ARG A 173 -30.34 18.14 -3.57
N LEU A 174 -31.10 17.45 -2.70
CA LEU A 174 -32.56 17.41 -2.77
C LEU A 174 -33.19 18.79 -2.49
N ARG A 175 -32.62 19.56 -1.56
CA ARG A 175 -33.08 20.92 -1.25
C ARG A 175 -32.87 21.90 -2.39
N ARG A 176 -31.79 21.72 -3.17
CA ARG A 176 -31.49 22.51 -4.36
C ARG A 176 -32.37 22.15 -5.57
N MET A 177 -32.80 20.90 -5.68
CA MET A 177 -33.70 20.45 -6.76
C MET A 177 -35.17 20.80 -6.55
N LEU A 178 -35.63 20.90 -5.29
CA LEU A 178 -37.03 21.22 -4.95
C LEU A 178 -37.26 22.72 -4.65
N GLY A 179 -36.24 23.55 -4.89
CA GLY A 179 -36.22 24.97 -4.58
C GLY A 179 -35.97 25.87 -5.80
N SER A 180 -36.81 25.76 -6.84
CA SER A 180 -37.05 26.82 -7.83
C SER A 180 -38.39 26.60 -8.52
#